data_AF-A0A152A5G5-F1
#
_entry.id   AF-A0A152A5G5-F1
#
_cell.length_a   1.000
_cell.length_b   1.000
_cell.length_c   1.000
_cell.angle_alpha   90.00
_cell.angle_beta   90.00
_cell.angle_gamma   90.00
#
_symmetry.space_group_name_H-M   'P 1'
#
loop_
_entity.id
_entity.type
_entity.pdbx_description
1 polymer ?
#
loop_
_entity_poly.entity_id
_entity_poly.type
_entity_poly.pdbx_seq_one_letter_code
_entity_poly.pdbx_strand_id
1 'polypeptide(L)'
;MPSHSRSKILYTNINPEMDFKWFFGRTSHIFQLRDFEFKEWLVASIYSETTDNMEYLLNNHFKLPLDAPFCRLALKEITDVGSIIHFKKLVENYFPKDYKDWSMSSTIDQYIPSFSYKLFTKRHFDLLCQFLTYFPKLKEHPLYSLASILSYETPESIHLISAYLKKSGSRPYINYGWLDKTPTPNILCLLDLNLIKTTSLITECSIVIQDVTLFRHLLPQIKQSKCQDVINSSSLEIIKLAIEEGNQVVNDSKLLNKCPFNNNLEILRYLHDVHLKSPEKVKFSGNLLSKVLGFGGSKEIIDYIASNHIVEFNNVHTETNDFSSLFIRILDTGNINALEYIASVNESYILDNLKSTFHLGLCKCIEYLFKKYPEVIVKRLFQVFELLPNQFIDLLDYVLQLPLELLLPLKFHKQTFLDYAIRYNNIKLITLLVSHRTHPLLKRQMRVSKCSTVIDQLTKSNQIKMSLTLFKHGIFHFKHLKYFLHSSISQNNINIIEKIRFYFINHNDKSLQSHKKFNYFSKKTLLLVENKYIY
;
A
#
# COMPACT_ATOMS: atom_id res chain seq x y z
N MET A 1 -7.13 26.30 -32.67
CA MET A 1 -5.79 25.97 -32.10
C MET A 1 -5.90 24.77 -31.16
N PRO A 2 -5.32 23.61 -31.51
CA PRO A 2 -5.25 22.40 -30.68
C PRO A 2 -3.81 21.94 -30.34
N SER A 3 -2.81 22.83 -30.37
CA SER A 3 -1.38 22.45 -30.26
C SER A 3 -0.92 21.99 -28.86
N HIS A 4 -1.61 22.39 -27.79
CA HIS A 4 -1.17 22.07 -26.42
C HIS A 4 -1.46 20.63 -25.95
N SER A 5 -2.37 19.89 -26.61
CA SER A 5 -2.70 18.52 -26.20
C SER A 5 -1.82 17.46 -26.88
N ARG A 6 -1.31 17.74 -28.09
CA ARG A 6 -0.45 16.81 -28.84
C ARG A 6 0.98 16.73 -28.28
N SER A 7 1.52 17.85 -27.82
CA SER A 7 2.85 17.91 -27.23
C SER A 7 2.93 17.12 -25.92
N LYS A 8 1.92 17.27 -25.03
CA LYS A 8 1.82 16.54 -23.74
C LYS A 8 1.80 15.01 -23.84
N ILE A 9 1.29 14.44 -24.93
CA ILE A 9 1.20 12.99 -25.13
C ILE A 9 2.54 12.37 -25.55
N LEU A 10 3.39 13.13 -26.27
CA LEU A 10 4.73 12.68 -26.64
C LEU A 10 5.72 12.72 -25.46
N TYR A 11 5.58 13.71 -24.57
CA TYR A 11 6.53 13.93 -23.47
C TYR A 11 6.42 12.94 -22.31
N THR A 12 5.27 12.27 -22.15
CA THR A 12 5.03 11.39 -21.00
C THR A 12 5.59 9.97 -21.18
N ASN A 13 6.11 9.62 -22.36
CA ASN A 13 6.64 8.27 -22.67
C ASN A 13 7.80 8.30 -23.70
N ILE A 14 8.81 9.17 -23.54
CA ILE A 14 10.02 9.08 -24.38
C ILE A 14 10.75 7.78 -24.01
N ASN A 15 10.86 6.84 -24.96
CA ASN A 15 11.61 5.61 -24.75
C ASN A 15 13.12 5.90 -24.78
N PRO A 16 13.89 5.62 -23.69
CA PRO A 16 15.34 5.84 -23.64
C PRO A 16 16.13 5.14 -24.74
N GLU A 17 15.65 3.98 -25.19
CA GLU A 17 16.31 3.11 -26.17
C GLU A 17 15.97 3.45 -27.64
N MET A 18 15.18 4.52 -27.87
CA MET A 18 14.89 4.97 -29.23
C MET A 18 16.11 5.66 -29.84
N ASP A 19 16.45 5.38 -31.09
CA ASP A 19 17.52 6.10 -31.82
C ASP A 19 17.10 7.55 -32.07
N PHE A 20 17.68 8.48 -31.30
CA PHE A 20 17.35 9.90 -31.39
C PHE A 20 17.81 10.53 -32.71
N LYS A 21 18.96 10.09 -33.24
CA LYS A 21 19.47 10.59 -34.53
C LYS A 21 18.49 10.26 -35.65
N TRP A 22 17.98 9.03 -35.68
CA TRP A 22 16.96 8.64 -36.63
C TRP A 22 15.65 9.42 -36.42
N PHE A 23 15.20 9.54 -35.16
CA PHE A 23 13.93 10.22 -34.81
C PHE A 23 13.92 11.70 -35.24
N PHE A 24 14.90 12.49 -34.79
CA PHE A 24 14.98 13.92 -35.13
C PHE A 24 15.25 14.14 -36.62
N GLY A 25 16.06 13.28 -37.25
CA GLY A 25 16.30 13.32 -38.69
C GLY A 25 15.01 13.19 -39.53
N ARG A 26 14.06 12.35 -39.09
CA ARG A 26 12.79 12.11 -39.81
C ARG A 26 11.63 12.99 -39.38
N THR A 27 11.69 13.64 -38.22
CA THR A 27 10.55 14.41 -37.68
C THR A 27 10.79 15.92 -37.64
N SER A 28 12.01 16.39 -37.94
CA SER A 28 12.40 17.81 -37.96
C SER A 28 11.54 18.72 -38.87
N HIS A 29 10.93 18.18 -39.93
CA HIS A 29 10.02 18.92 -40.81
C HIS A 29 8.58 19.01 -40.28
N ILE A 30 8.22 18.14 -39.32
CA ILE A 30 6.87 18.03 -38.74
C ILE A 30 6.74 18.91 -37.50
N PHE A 31 7.82 19.04 -36.73
CA PHE A 31 7.86 19.81 -35.50
C PHE A 31 8.88 20.94 -35.67
N GLN A 32 8.45 22.19 -35.51
CA GLN A 32 9.41 23.30 -35.47
C GLN A 32 10.27 23.11 -34.21
N LEU A 33 11.60 23.10 -34.36
CA LEU A 33 12.55 22.79 -33.27
C LEU A 33 12.36 23.65 -32.00
N ARG A 34 11.69 24.81 -32.12
CA ARG A 34 11.34 25.69 -30.99
C ARG A 34 10.26 25.12 -30.06
N ASP A 35 9.53 24.10 -30.50
CA ASP A 35 8.44 23.46 -29.73
C ASP A 35 8.92 22.31 -28.82
N PHE A 36 10.19 21.91 -28.91
CA PHE A 36 10.75 20.82 -28.10
C PHE A 36 11.35 21.32 -26.79
N GLU A 37 10.85 20.80 -25.67
CA GLU A 37 11.54 20.90 -24.39
C GLU A 37 12.69 19.86 -24.38
N PHE A 38 13.90 20.26 -24.79
CA PHE A 38 15.08 19.38 -24.86
C PHE A 38 15.51 18.80 -23.50
N LYS A 39 14.97 19.36 -22.42
CA LYS A 39 15.16 18.90 -21.04
C LYS A 39 14.70 17.45 -20.87
N GLU A 40 13.50 17.11 -21.31
CA GLU A 40 12.88 15.79 -21.18
C GLU A 40 13.63 14.75 -22.01
N TRP A 41 14.16 15.15 -23.16
CA TRP A 41 14.99 14.32 -24.03
C TRP A 41 16.36 14.04 -23.42
N LEU A 42 16.99 15.05 -22.80
CA LEU A 42 18.23 14.86 -22.05
C LEU A 42 18.02 13.90 -20.88
N VAL A 43 16.92 14.07 -20.12
CA VAL A 43 16.52 13.14 -19.06
C VAL A 43 16.41 11.73 -19.64
N ALA A 44 15.57 11.51 -20.66
CA ALA A 44 15.37 10.19 -21.26
C ALA A 44 16.69 9.55 -21.76
N SER A 45 17.59 10.36 -22.34
CA SER A 45 18.89 9.86 -22.82
C SER A 45 19.79 9.32 -21.70
N ILE A 46 19.68 9.83 -20.47
CA ILE A 46 20.47 9.37 -19.32
C ILE A 46 19.97 8.01 -18.80
N TYR A 47 18.71 7.67 -19.06
CA TYR A 47 18.13 6.37 -18.72
C TYR A 47 18.44 5.28 -19.76
N SER A 48 19.13 5.63 -20.85
CA SER A 48 19.63 4.68 -21.86
C SER A 48 20.79 3.86 -21.32
N GLU A 49 21.00 2.65 -21.84
CA GLU A 49 22.18 1.84 -21.52
C GLU A 49 23.48 2.44 -22.09
N THR A 50 23.43 3.09 -23.26
CA THR A 50 24.59 3.72 -23.93
C THR A 50 24.51 5.24 -23.91
N THR A 51 25.66 5.92 -24.12
CA THR A 51 25.74 7.39 -24.17
C THR A 51 25.38 7.99 -25.53
N ASP A 52 25.08 7.19 -26.56
CA ASP A 52 24.96 7.65 -27.94
C ASP A 52 23.86 8.70 -28.11
N ASN A 53 22.69 8.46 -27.52
CA ASN A 53 21.56 9.39 -27.54
C ASN A 53 21.87 10.71 -26.84
N MET A 54 22.56 10.64 -25.69
CA MET A 54 22.98 11.81 -24.93
C MET A 54 23.99 12.64 -25.72
N GLU A 55 25.02 12.00 -26.28
CA GLU A 55 26.04 12.65 -27.08
C GLU A 55 25.45 13.30 -28.33
N TYR A 56 24.56 12.60 -29.03
CA TYR A 56 23.85 13.16 -30.19
C TYR A 56 23.09 14.43 -29.80
N LEU A 57 22.31 14.39 -28.71
CA LEU A 57 21.57 15.56 -28.24
C LEU A 57 22.49 16.73 -27.91
N LEU A 58 23.52 16.50 -27.09
CA LEU A 58 24.41 17.54 -26.61
C LEU A 58 25.19 18.20 -27.75
N ASN A 59 25.66 17.43 -28.72
CA ASN A 59 26.45 17.96 -29.84
C ASN A 59 25.61 18.76 -30.86
N ASN A 60 24.32 18.47 -31.00
CA ASN A 60 23.49 19.06 -32.05
C ASN A 60 22.46 20.08 -31.55
N HIS A 61 22.09 20.02 -30.28
CA HIS A 61 20.94 20.76 -29.75
C HIS A 61 21.23 21.60 -28.50
N PHE A 62 22.41 21.48 -27.90
CA PHE A 62 22.80 22.25 -26.72
C PHE A 62 23.97 23.18 -27.01
N LYS A 63 24.01 24.31 -26.28
CA LYS A 63 25.19 25.16 -26.22
C LYS A 63 26.21 24.53 -25.27
N LEU A 64 27.46 24.44 -25.70
CA LEU A 64 28.56 23.84 -24.94
C LEU A 64 29.59 24.90 -24.51
N PRO A 65 30.21 24.78 -23.31
CA PRO A 65 29.86 23.81 -22.25
C PRO A 65 28.44 24.04 -21.74
N LEU A 66 27.84 23.00 -21.18
CA LEU A 66 26.48 23.07 -20.63
C LEU A 66 26.40 24.16 -19.57
N ASP A 67 25.28 24.89 -19.58
CA ASP A 67 25.01 25.85 -18.52
C ASP A 67 24.67 25.14 -17.20
N ALA A 68 24.65 25.93 -16.13
CA ALA A 68 24.47 25.46 -14.78
C ALA A 68 23.13 24.70 -14.56
N PRO A 69 21.97 25.20 -15.05
CA PRO A 69 20.70 24.47 -14.99
C PRO A 69 20.75 23.08 -15.64
N PHE A 70 21.36 22.93 -16.82
CA PHE A 70 21.46 21.63 -17.48
C PHE A 70 22.48 20.71 -16.84
N CYS A 71 23.61 21.23 -16.35
CA CYS A 71 24.55 20.45 -15.54
C CYS A 71 23.87 19.86 -14.30
N ARG A 72 23.08 20.68 -13.59
CA ARG A 72 22.32 20.26 -12.40
C ARG A 72 21.30 19.17 -12.72
N LEU A 73 20.52 19.37 -13.78
CA LEU A 73 19.54 18.39 -14.22
C LEU A 73 20.22 17.05 -14.56
N ALA A 74 21.26 17.08 -15.38
CA ALA A 74 21.95 15.88 -15.81
C ALA A 74 22.59 15.13 -14.64
N LEU A 75 23.21 15.85 -13.70
CA LEU A 75 23.76 15.24 -12.49
C LEU A 75 22.69 14.59 -11.63
N LYS A 76 21.56 15.25 -11.41
CA LYS A 76 20.43 14.67 -10.68
C LYS A 76 19.98 13.35 -11.31
N GLU A 77 19.72 13.33 -12.61
CA GLU A 77 19.24 12.11 -13.26
C GLU A 77 20.30 11.00 -13.26
N ILE A 78 21.58 11.34 -13.44
CA ILE A 78 22.69 10.38 -13.32
C ILE A 78 22.77 9.79 -11.92
N THR A 79 22.56 10.60 -10.87
CA THR A 79 22.54 10.09 -9.49
C THR A 79 21.37 9.17 -9.22
N ASP A 80 20.21 9.43 -9.84
CA ASP A 80 19.00 8.62 -9.74
C ASP A 80 19.08 7.30 -10.52
N VAL A 81 19.96 7.20 -11.52
CA VAL A 81 20.22 6.00 -12.34
C VAL A 81 21.46 5.22 -11.87
N GLY A 82 22.46 5.92 -11.33
CA GLY A 82 23.76 5.34 -10.97
C GLY A 82 24.69 5.10 -12.17
N SER A 83 24.57 5.90 -13.24
CA SER A 83 25.28 5.64 -14.50
C SER A 83 26.68 6.28 -14.57
N ILE A 84 27.71 5.48 -14.31
CA ILE A 84 29.11 5.92 -14.33
C ILE A 84 29.57 6.36 -15.73
N ILE A 85 29.12 5.65 -16.77
CA ILE A 85 29.56 5.92 -18.15
C ILE A 85 29.05 7.29 -18.61
N HIS A 86 27.78 7.59 -18.35
CA HIS A 86 27.20 8.90 -18.63
C HIS A 86 27.86 10.01 -17.82
N PHE A 87 28.12 9.76 -16.53
CA PHE A 87 28.83 10.69 -15.66
C PHE A 87 30.21 11.07 -16.23
N LYS A 88 31.04 10.08 -16.56
CA LYS A 88 32.38 10.33 -17.13
C LYS A 88 32.28 11.16 -18.39
N LYS A 89 31.39 10.76 -19.32
CA LYS A 89 31.26 11.45 -20.60
C LYS A 89 30.86 12.92 -20.44
N LEU A 90 29.90 13.21 -19.56
CA LEU A 90 29.47 14.59 -19.27
C LEU A 90 30.59 15.41 -18.65
N VAL A 91 31.24 14.90 -17.60
CA VAL A 91 32.27 15.64 -16.86
C VAL A 91 33.50 15.91 -17.72
N GLU A 92 33.89 14.98 -18.58
CA GLU A 92 35.10 15.11 -19.39
C GLU A 92 34.91 16.02 -20.62
N ASN A 93 33.70 16.05 -21.19
CA ASN A 93 33.50 16.64 -22.53
C ASN A 93 32.48 17.79 -22.56
N TYR A 94 31.50 17.81 -21.66
CA TYR A 94 30.30 18.65 -21.80
C TYR A 94 30.10 19.64 -20.67
N PHE A 95 30.58 19.33 -19.47
CA PHE A 95 30.48 20.23 -18.32
C PHE A 95 31.60 21.28 -18.32
N PRO A 96 31.37 22.43 -17.68
CA PRO A 96 32.44 23.37 -17.35
C PRO A 96 33.57 22.70 -16.57
N LYS A 97 34.82 23.13 -16.77
CA LYS A 97 35.98 22.56 -16.07
C LYS A 97 35.99 22.87 -14.57
N ASP A 98 35.49 24.04 -14.17
CA ASP A 98 35.30 24.39 -12.76
C ASP A 98 33.90 23.95 -12.30
N TYR A 99 33.85 23.06 -11.31
CA TYR A 99 32.59 22.56 -10.76
C TYR A 99 31.72 23.66 -10.12
N LYS A 100 32.33 24.79 -9.73
CA LYS A 100 31.59 25.95 -9.21
C LYS A 100 30.62 26.52 -10.23
N ASP A 101 30.93 26.37 -11.52
CA ASP A 101 30.09 26.86 -12.62
C ASP A 101 28.91 25.92 -12.91
N TRP A 102 28.83 24.77 -12.25
CA TRP A 102 27.71 23.83 -12.40
C TRP A 102 26.47 24.27 -11.60
N SER A 103 26.53 25.43 -10.93
CA SER A 103 25.54 25.93 -9.96
C SER A 103 25.31 25.00 -8.76
N MET A 104 26.34 24.23 -8.41
CA MET A 104 26.43 23.62 -7.09
C MET A 104 26.66 24.76 -6.09
N SER A 105 25.60 25.35 -5.53
CA SER A 105 25.80 26.25 -4.38
C SER A 105 26.41 25.44 -3.23
N SER A 106 26.90 26.13 -2.21
CA SER A 106 27.56 25.57 -1.01
C SER A 106 26.77 24.52 -0.21
N THR A 107 25.58 24.11 -0.67
CA THR A 107 24.68 23.18 -0.03
C THR A 107 24.11 22.20 -1.06
N ILE A 108 24.93 21.25 -1.53
CA ILE A 108 24.50 20.13 -2.40
C ILE A 108 23.24 19.42 -1.84
N ASP A 109 23.04 19.44 -0.52
CA ASP A 109 21.90 18.89 0.20
C ASP A 109 20.51 19.45 -0.20
N GLN A 110 20.44 20.64 -0.83
CA GLN A 110 19.17 21.22 -1.30
C GLN A 110 18.80 20.78 -2.73
N TYR A 111 19.70 20.13 -3.49
CA TYR A 111 19.57 20.04 -4.94
C TYR A 111 19.47 18.62 -5.49
N ILE A 112 20.04 17.63 -4.80
CA ILE A 112 19.78 16.22 -5.07
C ILE A 112 18.64 15.86 -4.12
N PRO A 113 17.45 15.47 -4.61
CA PRO A 113 16.34 15.18 -3.73
C PRO A 113 16.79 14.18 -2.67
N SER A 114 16.93 14.68 -1.45
CA SER A 114 16.77 13.84 -0.28
C SER A 114 15.44 13.11 -0.50
N PHE A 115 15.46 11.78 -0.48
CA PHE A 115 14.27 10.93 -0.61
C PHE A 115 13.67 10.69 -2.01
N SER A 116 14.46 10.36 -3.04
CA SER A 116 13.90 9.39 -4.01
C SER A 116 13.96 8.01 -3.34
N TYR A 117 12.81 7.36 -3.14
CA TYR A 117 12.61 6.08 -2.43
C TYR A 117 13.35 4.88 -3.07
N LYS A 118 14.32 5.13 -3.96
CA LYS A 118 15.08 4.12 -4.67
C LYS A 118 16.14 3.52 -3.74
N LEU A 119 16.24 2.21 -3.78
CA LEU A 119 17.27 1.44 -3.08
C LEU A 119 18.66 1.95 -3.51
N PHE A 120 19.50 2.36 -2.54
CA PHE A 120 20.90 2.68 -2.83
C PHE A 120 21.62 1.37 -3.20
N THR A 121 22.27 1.33 -4.36
CA THR A 121 22.78 0.09 -4.95
C THR A 121 24.27 0.20 -5.18
N LYS A 122 24.92 -0.91 -5.56
CA LYS A 122 26.32 -0.91 -5.98
C LYS A 122 26.63 0.12 -7.06
N ARG A 123 25.75 0.30 -8.05
CA ARG A 123 25.95 1.31 -9.12
C ARG A 123 26.02 2.73 -8.56
N HIS A 124 25.16 3.05 -7.60
CA HIS A 124 25.16 4.35 -6.92
C HIS A 124 26.42 4.54 -6.07
N PHE A 125 26.86 3.48 -5.37
CA PHE A 125 28.10 3.49 -4.60
C PHE A 125 29.33 3.70 -5.49
N ASP A 126 29.45 2.95 -6.58
CA ASP A 126 30.56 3.05 -7.52
C ASP A 126 30.59 4.45 -8.20
N LEU A 127 29.42 5.02 -8.52
CA LEU A 127 29.30 6.39 -9.00
C LEU A 127 29.78 7.42 -7.97
N LEU A 128 29.43 7.25 -6.69
CA LEU A 128 29.93 8.12 -5.62
C LEU A 128 31.46 8.06 -5.52
N CYS A 129 32.05 6.86 -5.54
CA CYS A 129 33.49 6.65 -5.54
C CYS A 129 34.16 7.33 -6.74
N GLN A 130 33.57 7.18 -7.93
CA GLN A 130 34.05 7.84 -9.14
C GLN A 130 33.95 9.36 -9.03
N PHE A 131 32.83 9.89 -8.56
CA PHE A 131 32.63 11.33 -8.34
C PHE A 131 33.70 11.91 -7.41
N LEU A 132 33.98 11.25 -6.28
CA LEU A 132 35.00 11.67 -5.32
C LEU A 132 36.43 11.58 -5.87
N THR A 133 36.66 10.75 -6.89
CA THR A 133 37.94 10.66 -7.59
C THR A 133 38.16 11.87 -8.51
N TYR A 134 37.13 12.30 -9.25
CA TYR A 134 37.21 13.53 -10.05
C TYR A 134 37.28 14.78 -9.16
N PHE A 135 36.57 14.77 -8.03
CA PHE A 135 36.43 15.93 -7.15
C PHE A 135 36.86 15.63 -5.72
N PRO A 136 38.17 15.40 -5.46
CA PRO A 136 38.65 15.02 -4.13
C PRO A 136 38.43 16.12 -3.08
N LYS A 137 38.29 17.38 -3.52
CA LYS A 137 37.97 18.53 -2.66
C LYS A 137 36.49 18.59 -2.25
N LEU A 138 35.61 17.85 -2.94
CA LEU A 138 34.16 17.80 -2.67
C LEU A 138 33.76 16.63 -1.76
N LYS A 139 34.71 16.02 -1.04
CA LYS A 139 34.41 15.02 0.01
C LYS A 139 33.44 15.53 1.08
N GLU A 140 33.28 16.85 1.19
CA GLU A 140 32.41 17.55 2.13
C GLU A 140 30.97 17.74 1.64
N HIS A 141 30.71 17.57 0.34
CA HIS A 141 29.40 17.75 -0.26
C HIS A 141 28.99 16.47 -0.98
N PRO A 142 28.39 15.51 -0.25
CA PRO A 142 28.21 14.18 -0.78
C PRO A 142 27.12 14.19 -1.85
N LEU A 143 27.36 13.42 -2.91
CA LEU A 143 26.42 13.21 -3.99
C LEU A 143 25.14 12.49 -3.51
N TYR A 144 25.24 11.81 -2.36
CA TYR A 144 24.16 11.04 -1.75
C TYR A 144 24.04 11.37 -0.26
N SER A 145 22.82 11.29 0.27
CA SER A 145 22.60 11.49 1.70
C SER A 145 23.37 10.48 2.55
N LEU A 146 23.74 10.86 3.78
CA LEU A 146 24.36 9.93 4.73
C LEU A 146 23.49 8.70 4.98
N ALA A 147 22.16 8.85 5.03
CA ALA A 147 21.23 7.73 5.19
C ALA A 147 21.34 6.70 4.05
N SER A 148 21.48 7.17 2.81
CA SER A 148 21.65 6.30 1.63
C SER A 148 22.97 5.53 1.71
N ILE A 149 24.06 6.21 2.08
CA ILE A 149 25.38 5.58 2.22
C ILE A 149 25.36 4.54 3.35
N LEU A 150 24.75 4.89 4.50
CA LEU A 150 24.60 4.00 5.64
C LEU A 150 23.82 2.73 5.31
N SER A 151 22.86 2.78 4.38
CA SER A 151 22.10 1.59 3.98
C SER A 151 22.92 0.58 3.15
N TYR A 152 24.14 0.93 2.72
CA TYR A 152 24.96 0.07 1.85
C TYR A 152 25.97 -0.76 2.65
N GLU A 153 25.86 -2.07 2.53
CA GLU A 153 26.67 -3.05 3.27
C GLU A 153 28.03 -3.30 2.60
N THR A 154 28.97 -2.38 2.75
CA THR A 154 30.37 -2.61 2.36
C THR A 154 31.38 -1.96 3.31
N PRO A 155 32.56 -2.58 3.55
CA PRO A 155 33.62 -1.96 4.35
C PRO A 155 34.09 -0.60 3.82
N GLU A 156 33.98 -0.37 2.51
CA GLU A 156 34.34 0.90 1.90
C GLU A 156 33.36 2.02 2.28
N SER A 157 32.08 1.72 2.54
CA SER A 157 31.12 2.72 2.97
C SER A 157 31.49 3.30 4.34
N ILE A 158 32.05 2.48 5.24
CA ILE A 158 32.59 2.88 6.55
C ILE A 158 33.70 3.93 6.39
N HIS A 159 34.62 3.75 5.43
CA HIS A 159 35.69 4.72 5.17
C HIS A 159 35.13 6.06 4.67
N LEU A 160 34.12 6.02 3.80
CA LEU A 160 33.45 7.23 3.32
C LEU A 160 32.69 7.96 4.43
N ILE A 161 31.99 7.22 5.29
CA ILE A 161 31.30 7.75 6.48
C ILE A 161 32.32 8.42 7.41
N SER A 162 33.44 7.76 7.71
CA SER A 162 34.48 8.36 8.57
C SER A 162 35.07 9.63 7.97
N ALA A 163 35.32 9.66 6.65
CA ALA A 163 35.86 10.83 5.96
C ALA A 163 34.87 12.01 6.00
N TYR A 164 33.58 11.73 5.78
CA TYR A 164 32.51 12.72 5.83
C TYR A 164 32.42 13.39 7.22
N LEU A 165 32.59 12.60 8.27
CA LEU A 165 32.32 13.05 9.64
C LEU A 165 33.50 13.69 10.35
N LYS A 166 34.74 13.43 9.91
CA LYS A 166 35.93 14.07 10.49
C LYS A 166 36.05 15.58 10.19
N LYS A 167 35.42 16.08 9.13
CA LYS A 167 35.62 17.47 8.66
C LYS A 167 34.44 18.41 8.90
N SER A 168 33.23 17.89 9.14
CA SER A 168 32.03 18.70 9.38
C SER A 168 32.08 19.54 10.66
N GLY A 169 33.05 19.31 11.56
CA GLY A 169 33.26 20.05 12.82
C GLY A 169 32.12 19.94 13.85
N SER A 170 30.94 19.54 13.39
CA SER A 170 29.70 19.35 14.10
C SER A 170 29.28 17.90 13.97
N ARG A 171 28.69 17.34 15.03
CA ARG A 171 28.14 15.98 15.01
C ARG A 171 26.98 15.95 14.02
N PRO A 172 26.98 15.02 13.04
CA PRO A 172 25.88 14.90 12.10
C PRO A 172 24.59 14.60 12.87
N TYR A 173 23.48 15.18 12.43
CA TYR A 173 22.18 14.74 12.92
C TYR A 173 21.87 13.36 12.31
N ILE A 174 21.90 12.32 13.15
CA ILE A 174 21.52 10.96 12.75
C ILE A 174 20.11 10.70 13.26
N ASN A 175 19.17 10.47 12.35
CA ASN A 175 17.83 10.03 12.70
C ASN A 175 17.85 8.52 12.99
N TYR A 176 17.48 8.13 14.20
CA TYR A 176 17.45 6.74 14.65
C TYR A 176 16.52 5.84 13.82
N GLY A 177 15.47 6.40 13.20
CA GLY A 177 14.61 5.67 12.27
C GLY A 177 15.31 5.22 10.98
N TRP A 178 16.48 5.79 10.64
CA TRP A 178 17.29 5.29 9.52
C TRP A 178 18.04 4.00 9.89
N LEU A 179 18.36 3.82 11.17
CA LEU A 179 19.20 2.72 11.64
C LEU A 179 18.50 1.36 11.58
N ASP A 180 17.16 1.32 11.56
CA ASP A 180 16.39 0.08 11.38
C ASP A 180 16.66 -0.62 10.03
N LYS A 181 17.24 0.08 9.06
CA LYS A 181 17.62 -0.46 7.74
C LYS A 181 19.12 -0.41 7.48
N THR A 182 19.90 0.00 8.47
CA THR A 182 21.35 0.13 8.35
C THR A 182 22.00 -1.21 8.70
N PRO A 183 22.90 -1.75 7.86
CA PRO A 183 23.64 -2.95 8.19
C PRO A 183 24.41 -2.81 9.50
N THR A 184 24.43 -3.87 10.30
CA THR A 184 25.07 -3.90 11.63
C THR A 184 26.53 -3.40 11.64
N PRO A 185 27.40 -3.76 10.67
CA PRO A 185 28.77 -3.22 10.62
C PRO A 185 28.82 -1.68 10.57
N ASN A 186 27.88 -1.05 9.87
CA ASN A 186 27.82 0.41 9.77
C ASN A 186 27.32 1.03 11.09
N ILE A 187 26.36 0.40 11.78
CA ILE A 187 25.91 0.85 13.10
C ILE A 187 27.06 0.77 14.12
N LEU A 188 27.81 -0.34 14.12
CA LEU A 188 28.97 -0.51 14.99
C LEU A 188 30.04 0.57 14.73
N CYS A 189 30.33 0.88 13.47
CA CYS A 189 31.21 2.00 13.15
C CYS A 189 30.70 3.34 13.72
N LEU A 190 29.40 3.62 13.60
CA LEU A 190 28.81 4.84 14.16
C LEU A 190 28.96 4.91 15.69
N LEU A 191 28.88 3.77 16.37
CA LEU A 191 29.12 3.66 17.82
C LEU A 191 30.59 3.90 18.16
N ASP A 192 31.52 3.24 17.46
CA ASP A 192 32.97 3.38 17.68
C ASP A 192 33.45 4.83 17.51
N LEU A 193 32.85 5.54 16.55
CA LEU A 193 33.12 6.96 16.29
C LEU A 193 32.34 7.91 17.22
N ASN A 194 31.56 7.41 18.17
CA ASN A 194 30.72 8.18 19.10
C ASN A 194 29.74 9.16 18.40
N LEU A 195 29.20 8.74 17.25
CA LEU A 195 28.30 9.56 16.43
C LEU A 195 26.84 9.36 16.80
N ILE A 196 26.51 8.18 17.34
CA ILE A 196 25.21 7.89 17.92
C ILE A 196 25.38 7.57 19.41
N LYS A 197 24.34 7.87 20.19
CA LYS A 197 24.32 7.57 21.62
C LYS A 197 23.80 6.15 21.80
N THR A 198 24.55 5.32 22.50
CA THR A 198 24.15 3.94 22.81
C THR A 198 22.80 3.87 23.52
N THR A 199 22.52 4.79 24.44
CA THR A 199 21.24 4.82 25.17
C THR A 199 20.05 5.04 24.23
N SER A 200 20.14 6.04 23.34
CA SER A 200 19.10 6.28 22.33
C SER A 200 18.95 5.12 21.36
N LEU A 201 20.07 4.50 20.93
CA LEU A 201 20.01 3.32 20.06
C LEU A 201 19.22 2.18 20.71
N ILE A 202 19.48 1.88 22.00
CA ILE A 202 18.80 0.81 22.75
C ILE A 202 17.30 1.12 22.94
N THR A 203 16.93 2.39 23.13
CA THR A 203 15.54 2.77 23.44
C THR A 203 14.67 3.10 22.22
N GLU A 204 15.28 3.52 21.11
CA GLU A 204 14.54 4.08 19.97
C GLU A 204 14.61 3.19 18.70
N CYS A 205 15.57 2.26 18.61
CA CYS A 205 15.74 1.44 17.41
C CYS A 205 15.35 -0.02 17.62
N SER A 206 14.46 -0.51 16.76
CA SER A 206 14.02 -1.90 16.78
C SER A 206 15.11 -2.88 16.33
N ILE A 207 16.09 -2.42 15.54
CA ILE A 207 17.20 -3.26 15.07
C ILE A 207 18.00 -3.89 16.21
N VAL A 208 18.09 -3.23 17.37
CA VAL A 208 18.81 -3.77 18.54
C VAL A 208 18.23 -5.11 18.97
N ILE A 209 16.90 -5.25 18.98
CA ILE A 209 16.23 -6.50 19.38
C ILE A 209 15.97 -7.44 18.20
N GLN A 210 16.51 -7.15 17.02
CA GLN A 210 16.40 -7.97 15.81
C GLN A 210 17.74 -8.57 15.38
N ASP A 211 18.85 -7.89 15.64
CA ASP A 211 20.20 -8.33 15.29
C ASP A 211 20.96 -8.83 16.53
N VAL A 212 21.26 -10.13 16.56
CA VAL A 212 21.98 -10.80 17.67
C VAL A 212 23.39 -10.22 17.86
N THR A 213 24.09 -9.89 16.77
CA THR A 213 25.46 -9.39 16.83
C THR A 213 25.50 -8.01 17.47
N LEU A 214 24.61 -7.12 17.04
CA LEU A 214 24.44 -5.79 17.63
C LEU A 214 24.00 -5.90 19.10
N PHE A 215 23.02 -6.76 19.40
CA PHE A 215 22.55 -6.96 20.77
C PHE A 215 23.67 -7.42 21.71
N ARG A 216 24.47 -8.42 21.29
CA ARG A 216 25.64 -8.89 22.04
C ARG A 216 26.67 -7.79 22.27
N HIS A 217 26.96 -6.99 21.25
CA HIS A 217 27.88 -5.86 21.38
C HIS A 217 27.39 -4.82 22.40
N LEU A 218 26.07 -4.58 22.45
CA LEU A 218 25.44 -3.63 23.36
C LEU A 218 25.09 -4.20 24.74
N LEU A 219 25.35 -5.50 24.97
CA LEU A 219 24.97 -6.19 26.19
C LEU A 219 25.49 -5.52 27.49
N PRO A 220 26.76 -5.03 27.57
CA PRO A 220 27.24 -4.33 28.76
C PRO A 220 26.40 -3.10 29.12
N GLN A 221 25.94 -2.34 28.12
CA GLN A 221 25.11 -1.16 28.29
C GLN A 221 23.64 -1.53 28.54
N ILE A 222 23.16 -2.61 27.94
CA ILE A 222 21.83 -3.16 28.22
C ILE A 222 21.75 -3.63 29.68
N LYS A 223 22.80 -4.19 30.28
CA LYS A 223 22.80 -4.52 31.73
C LYS A 223 22.55 -3.31 32.63
N GLN A 224 22.96 -2.12 32.19
CA GLN A 224 22.86 -0.87 32.94
C GLN A 224 21.57 -0.10 32.64
N SER A 225 20.88 -0.43 31.54
CA SER A 225 19.67 0.25 31.08
C SER A 225 18.49 -0.71 31.02
N LYS A 226 17.26 -0.18 30.96
CA LYS A 226 16.07 -1.04 30.80
C LYS A 226 15.72 -1.09 29.31
N CYS A 227 15.98 -2.22 28.66
CA CYS A 227 15.48 -2.50 27.32
C CYS A 227 14.10 -3.15 27.43
N GLN A 228 13.05 -2.31 27.48
CA GLN A 228 11.69 -2.76 27.77
C GLN A 228 11.06 -3.57 26.62
N ASP A 229 11.57 -3.41 25.40
CA ASP A 229 11.01 -4.00 24.19
C ASP A 229 11.60 -5.37 23.85
N VAL A 230 12.50 -5.92 24.66
CA VAL A 230 13.09 -7.28 24.48
C VAL A 230 12.02 -8.33 24.23
N ILE A 231 10.88 -8.21 24.91
CA ILE A 231 9.78 -9.16 24.75
C ILE A 231 9.25 -9.24 23.32
N ASN A 232 9.47 -8.21 22.49
CA ASN A 232 9.06 -8.11 21.09
C ASN A 232 10.07 -8.71 20.11
N SER A 233 11.19 -9.27 20.59
CA SER A 233 12.17 -9.91 19.73
C SER A 233 11.62 -11.21 19.14
N SER A 234 11.84 -11.44 17.85
CA SER A 234 11.58 -12.73 17.20
C SER A 234 12.73 -13.73 17.39
N SER A 235 13.84 -13.31 18.00
CA SER A 235 15.01 -14.16 18.25
C SER A 235 15.00 -14.66 19.69
N LEU A 236 14.85 -15.98 19.86
CA LEU A 236 14.98 -16.63 21.17
C LEU A 236 16.35 -16.35 21.78
N GLU A 237 17.40 -16.25 20.96
CA GLU A 237 18.74 -15.97 21.42
C GLU A 237 18.86 -14.60 22.07
N ILE A 238 18.27 -13.56 21.45
CA ILE A 238 18.23 -12.21 22.04
C ILE A 238 17.50 -12.22 23.37
N ILE A 239 16.37 -12.95 23.46
CA ILE A 239 15.59 -13.05 24.70
C ILE A 239 16.39 -13.75 25.80
N LYS A 240 17.09 -14.84 25.47
CA LYS A 240 18.00 -15.55 26.40
C LYS A 240 19.11 -14.61 26.90
N LEU A 241 19.83 -13.97 25.97
CA LEU A 241 20.89 -13.02 26.30
C LEU A 241 20.37 -11.89 27.20
N ALA A 242 19.19 -11.34 26.92
CA ALA A 242 18.61 -10.26 27.70
C ALA A 242 18.29 -10.67 29.15
N ILE A 243 17.69 -11.84 29.34
CA ILE A 243 17.23 -12.30 30.65
C ILE A 243 18.40 -12.84 31.48
N GLU A 244 19.18 -13.76 30.90
CA GLU A 244 20.21 -14.54 31.58
C GLU A 244 21.47 -13.70 31.81
N GLU A 245 21.91 -12.95 30.80
CA GLU A 245 23.13 -12.15 30.90
C GLU A 245 22.86 -10.67 31.12
N GLY A 246 21.83 -10.13 30.46
CA GLY A 246 21.41 -8.72 30.49
C GLY A 246 20.65 -8.33 31.76
N ASN A 247 20.33 -9.31 32.61
CA ASN A 247 19.56 -9.15 33.84
C ASN A 247 18.19 -8.47 33.64
N GLN A 248 17.65 -8.48 32.42
CA GLN A 248 16.42 -7.77 32.09
C GLN A 248 15.20 -8.45 32.73
N VAL A 249 14.21 -7.62 33.08
CA VAL A 249 12.89 -8.09 33.48
C VAL A 249 11.96 -7.95 32.28
N VAL A 250 11.37 -9.06 31.87
CA VAL A 250 10.46 -9.17 30.74
C VAL A 250 9.01 -9.16 31.25
N ASN A 251 8.19 -8.29 30.67
CA ASN A 251 6.79 -8.11 31.06
C ASN A 251 5.92 -7.95 29.81
N ASP A 252 4.79 -8.66 29.79
CA ASP A 252 3.86 -8.69 28.67
C ASP A 252 3.11 -7.37 28.41
N SER A 253 3.14 -6.40 29.32
CA SER A 253 2.61 -5.04 29.12
C SER A 253 3.25 -4.27 27.97
N LYS A 254 4.45 -4.67 27.52
CA LYS A 254 5.17 -4.05 26.39
C LYS A 254 5.00 -4.82 25.08
N LEU A 255 4.20 -5.89 25.07
CA LEU A 255 3.91 -6.63 23.85
C LEU A 255 3.22 -5.72 22.82
N LEU A 256 3.86 -5.61 21.67
CA LEU A 256 3.27 -4.98 20.49
C LEU A 256 2.14 -5.85 19.93
N ASN A 257 1.33 -5.25 19.07
CA ASN A 257 0.20 -5.92 18.41
C ASN A 257 0.64 -7.15 17.59
N LYS A 258 1.87 -7.16 17.07
CA LYS A 258 2.46 -8.36 16.49
C LYS A 258 3.20 -9.11 17.61
N CYS A 259 2.47 -10.01 18.29
CA CYS A 259 3.06 -10.83 19.33
C CYS A 259 4.15 -11.73 18.72
N PRO A 260 5.40 -11.73 19.24
CA PRO A 260 6.48 -12.50 18.64
C PRO A 260 6.34 -14.01 18.83
N PHE A 261 5.44 -14.44 19.73
CA PHE A 261 5.10 -15.85 19.89
C PHE A 261 4.14 -16.35 18.81
N ASN A 262 3.56 -15.46 17.99
CA ASN A 262 2.71 -15.87 16.88
C ASN A 262 3.54 -16.71 15.89
N ASN A 263 3.31 -18.03 15.89
CA ASN A 263 4.08 -19.05 15.17
C ASN A 263 5.49 -19.33 15.71
N ASN A 264 5.78 -18.92 16.95
CA ASN A 264 7.04 -19.27 17.63
C ASN A 264 6.75 -19.69 19.08
N LEU A 265 6.29 -20.94 19.24
CA LEU A 265 6.01 -21.52 20.55
C LEU A 265 7.26 -21.68 21.42
N GLU A 266 8.44 -21.82 20.81
CA GLU A 266 9.70 -22.03 21.54
C GLU A 266 10.02 -20.85 22.46
N ILE A 267 9.78 -19.62 22.00
CA ILE A 267 9.97 -18.43 22.83
C ILE A 267 9.00 -18.44 24.02
N LEU A 268 7.72 -18.74 23.79
CA LEU A 268 6.74 -18.80 24.87
C LEU A 268 7.07 -19.90 25.89
N ARG A 269 7.50 -21.07 25.42
CA ARG A 269 7.97 -22.16 26.29
C ARG A 269 9.14 -21.72 27.16
N TYR A 270 10.15 -21.11 26.54
CA TYR A 270 11.30 -20.59 27.28
C TYR A 270 10.90 -19.54 28.32
N LEU A 271 10.09 -18.54 27.94
CA LEU A 271 9.62 -17.52 28.88
C LEU A 271 8.78 -18.11 30.01
N HIS A 272 7.97 -19.14 29.72
CA HIS A 272 7.21 -19.87 30.72
C HIS A 272 8.12 -20.61 31.70
N ASP A 273 9.13 -21.34 31.20
CA ASP A 273 10.11 -22.03 32.04
C ASP A 273 10.88 -21.07 32.94
N VAL A 274 11.26 -19.89 32.41
CA VAL A 274 11.90 -18.83 33.20
C VAL A 274 10.93 -18.27 34.24
N HIS A 275 9.66 -18.04 33.89
CA HIS A 275 8.66 -17.57 34.85
C HIS A 275 8.48 -18.56 36.02
N LEU A 276 8.46 -19.86 35.74
CA LEU A 276 8.35 -20.90 36.77
C LEU A 276 9.58 -20.94 37.69
N LYS A 277 10.78 -20.71 37.15
CA LYS A 277 12.03 -20.71 37.92
C LYS A 277 12.32 -19.39 38.64
N SER A 278 11.91 -18.28 38.04
CA SER A 278 12.25 -16.91 38.44
C SER A 278 11.09 -15.94 38.08
N PRO A 279 9.97 -15.96 38.83
CA PRO A 279 8.77 -15.16 38.52
C PRO A 279 9.00 -13.63 38.49
N GLU A 280 10.04 -13.16 39.17
CA GLU A 280 10.45 -11.75 39.16
C GLU A 280 11.07 -11.31 37.82
N LYS A 281 11.57 -12.26 37.03
CA LYS A 281 12.24 -12.02 35.73
C LYS A 281 11.28 -11.99 34.57
N VAL A 282 10.27 -12.85 34.56
CA VAL A 282 9.25 -12.90 33.51
C VAL A 282 7.90 -12.78 34.17
N LYS A 283 7.11 -11.80 33.77
CA LYS A 283 5.76 -11.58 34.28
C LYS A 283 4.75 -11.67 33.15
N PHE A 284 3.80 -12.59 33.30
CA PHE A 284 2.61 -12.68 32.46
C PHE A 284 1.42 -12.05 33.16
N SER A 285 0.52 -11.47 32.37
CA SER A 285 -0.74 -10.88 32.79
C SER A 285 -1.84 -11.24 31.80
N GLY A 286 -3.05 -10.74 32.05
CA GLY A 286 -4.15 -10.79 31.08
C GLY A 286 -3.82 -10.30 29.68
N ASN A 287 -2.80 -9.44 29.56
CA ASN A 287 -2.42 -8.84 28.29
C ASN A 287 -1.87 -9.88 27.31
N LEU A 288 -1.06 -10.85 27.76
CA LEU A 288 -0.55 -11.92 26.90
C LEU A 288 -1.68 -12.63 26.15
N LEU A 289 -2.66 -13.15 26.88
CA LEU A 289 -3.77 -13.89 26.29
C LEU A 289 -4.64 -12.97 25.41
N SER A 290 -4.88 -11.73 25.83
CA SER A 290 -5.58 -10.71 25.02
C SER A 290 -4.90 -10.47 23.67
N LYS A 291 -3.57 -10.30 23.66
CA LYS A 291 -2.78 -10.07 22.43
C LYS A 291 -2.78 -11.31 21.54
N VAL A 292 -2.58 -12.50 22.11
CA VAL A 292 -2.58 -13.77 21.37
C VAL A 292 -3.94 -14.01 20.71
N LEU A 293 -5.04 -13.86 21.46
CA LEU A 293 -6.38 -14.05 20.90
C LEU A 293 -6.70 -12.99 19.84
N GLY A 294 -6.48 -11.72 20.16
CA GLY A 294 -6.84 -10.60 19.28
C GLY A 294 -6.00 -10.51 17.99
N PHE A 295 -4.73 -10.88 18.03
CA PHE A 295 -3.79 -10.65 16.92
C PHE A 295 -3.33 -11.93 16.20
N GLY A 296 -4.20 -12.93 16.12
CA GLY A 296 -3.98 -14.08 15.24
C GLY A 296 -3.01 -15.13 15.79
N GLY A 297 -2.98 -15.35 17.11
CA GLY A 297 -2.26 -16.46 17.72
C GLY A 297 -2.68 -17.81 17.12
N SER A 298 -1.69 -18.67 16.87
CA SER A 298 -1.96 -20.02 16.36
C SER A 298 -2.68 -20.85 17.43
N LYS A 299 -3.42 -21.87 16.99
CA LYS A 299 -4.08 -22.82 17.88
C LYS A 299 -3.11 -23.42 18.90
N GLU A 300 -1.91 -23.80 18.43
CA GLU A 300 -0.85 -24.37 19.28
C GLU A 300 -0.44 -23.43 20.43
N ILE A 301 -0.32 -22.11 20.18
CA ILE A 301 0.02 -21.13 21.22
C ILE A 301 -1.13 -20.99 22.23
N ILE A 302 -2.38 -20.91 21.74
CA ILE A 302 -3.57 -20.79 22.58
C ILE A 302 -3.71 -22.03 23.47
N ASP A 303 -3.60 -23.22 22.90
CA ASP A 303 -3.70 -24.50 23.61
C ASP A 303 -2.58 -24.62 24.65
N TYR A 304 -1.36 -24.15 24.35
CA TYR A 304 -0.26 -24.15 25.31
C TYR A 304 -0.51 -23.21 26.50
N ILE A 305 -0.98 -21.98 26.26
CA ILE A 305 -1.33 -21.03 27.33
C ILE A 305 -2.42 -21.62 28.22
N ALA A 306 -3.46 -22.20 27.61
CA ALA A 306 -4.60 -22.77 28.30
C ALA A 306 -4.20 -24.00 29.15
N SER A 307 -3.49 -24.95 28.55
CA SER A 307 -3.14 -26.22 29.20
C SER A 307 -2.14 -26.06 30.34
N ASN A 308 -1.33 -25.00 30.32
CA ASN A 308 -0.36 -24.70 31.37
C ASN A 308 -0.85 -23.64 32.37
N HIS A 309 -2.10 -23.18 32.26
CA HIS A 309 -2.67 -22.15 33.13
C HIS A 309 -1.81 -20.89 33.25
N ILE A 310 -1.11 -20.50 32.16
CA ILE A 310 -0.22 -19.32 32.18
C ILE A 310 -1.03 -18.05 32.49
N VAL A 311 -2.21 -17.94 31.89
CA VAL A 311 -3.18 -16.85 32.11
C VAL A 311 -4.59 -17.41 31.93
N GLU A 312 -5.45 -17.23 32.93
CA GLU A 312 -6.86 -17.60 32.83
C GLU A 312 -7.68 -16.57 32.03
N PHE A 313 -8.71 -17.03 31.31
CA PHE A 313 -9.58 -16.14 30.52
C PHE A 313 -10.25 -15.04 31.36
N ASN A 314 -10.62 -15.34 32.62
CA ASN A 314 -11.24 -14.37 33.52
C ASN A 314 -10.29 -13.22 33.91
N ASN A 315 -8.98 -13.42 33.77
CA ASN A 315 -7.94 -12.42 34.06
C ASN A 315 -7.52 -11.63 32.82
N VAL A 316 -8.17 -11.85 31.67
CA VAL A 316 -7.87 -11.12 30.43
C VAL A 316 -8.22 -9.65 30.63
N HIS A 317 -7.24 -8.77 30.48
CA HIS A 317 -7.43 -7.33 30.49
C HIS A 317 -7.23 -6.78 29.08
N THR A 318 -8.08 -5.85 28.67
CA THR A 318 -7.85 -5.03 27.48
C THR A 318 -7.30 -3.68 27.91
N GLU A 319 -6.47 -3.05 27.08
CA GLU A 319 -5.91 -1.70 27.37
C GLU A 319 -7.00 -0.65 27.64
N THR A 320 -8.21 -0.87 27.11
CA THR A 320 -9.37 0.00 27.31
C THR A 320 -10.31 -0.46 28.42
N ASN A 321 -10.01 -1.58 29.12
CA ASN A 321 -10.94 -2.34 29.96
C ASN A 321 -12.28 -2.70 29.28
N ASP A 322 -12.43 -2.41 27.98
CA ASP A 322 -13.58 -2.79 27.17
C ASP A 322 -13.34 -4.16 26.58
N PHE A 323 -13.96 -5.17 27.18
CA PHE A 323 -13.94 -6.53 26.69
C PHE A 323 -14.52 -6.68 25.28
N SER A 324 -15.38 -5.77 24.84
CA SER A 324 -15.92 -5.74 23.47
C SER A 324 -14.83 -5.48 22.43
N SER A 325 -13.79 -4.73 22.81
CA SER A 325 -12.66 -4.42 21.93
C SER A 325 -11.86 -5.66 21.54
N LEU A 326 -11.75 -6.66 22.44
CA LEU A 326 -11.08 -7.93 22.14
C LEU A 326 -11.89 -8.74 21.14
N PHE A 327 -13.20 -8.89 21.37
CA PHE A 327 -14.07 -9.63 20.46
C PHE A 327 -14.06 -9.03 19.06
N ILE A 328 -14.22 -7.70 18.94
CA ILE A 328 -14.13 -6.98 17.66
C ILE A 328 -12.79 -7.28 16.96
N ARG A 329 -11.69 -7.22 17.70
CA ARG A 329 -10.35 -7.47 17.16
C ARG A 329 -10.17 -8.92 16.67
N ILE A 330 -10.73 -9.90 17.38
CA ILE A 330 -10.75 -11.32 16.94
C ILE A 330 -11.51 -11.46 15.62
N LEU A 331 -12.65 -10.77 15.48
CA LEU A 331 -13.43 -10.78 14.24
C LEU A 331 -12.65 -10.10 13.10
N ASP A 332 -11.95 -9.00 13.37
CA ASP A 332 -11.14 -8.26 12.38
C ASP A 332 -9.91 -9.03 11.89
N THR A 333 -9.27 -9.79 12.77
CA THR A 333 -8.11 -10.61 12.39
C THR A 333 -8.50 -11.95 11.79
N GLY A 334 -9.78 -12.34 11.89
CA GLY A 334 -10.25 -13.60 11.35
C GLY A 334 -9.79 -14.81 12.18
N ASN A 335 -9.48 -14.62 13.46
CA ASN A 335 -8.87 -15.65 14.29
C ASN A 335 -9.93 -16.65 14.81
N ILE A 336 -10.26 -17.65 13.97
CA ILE A 336 -11.21 -18.72 14.31
C ILE A 336 -10.75 -19.51 15.55
N ASN A 337 -9.44 -19.74 15.71
CA ASN A 337 -8.91 -20.49 16.86
C ASN A 337 -9.22 -19.77 18.18
N ALA A 338 -9.15 -18.43 18.18
CA ALA A 338 -9.55 -17.65 19.35
C ALA A 338 -11.05 -17.78 19.64
N LEU A 339 -11.91 -17.79 18.61
CA LEU A 339 -13.35 -18.02 18.80
C LEU A 339 -13.63 -19.42 19.34
N GLU A 340 -12.94 -20.46 18.84
CA GLU A 340 -13.07 -21.83 19.34
C GLU A 340 -12.69 -21.93 20.82
N TYR A 341 -11.55 -21.36 21.18
CA TYR A 341 -11.08 -21.33 22.56
C TYR A 341 -12.04 -20.58 23.49
N ILE A 342 -12.44 -19.36 23.12
CA ILE A 342 -13.36 -18.58 23.95
C ILE A 342 -14.70 -19.32 24.10
N ALA A 343 -15.19 -19.96 23.04
CA ALA A 343 -16.43 -20.70 23.10
C ALA A 343 -16.35 -21.95 23.98
N SER A 344 -15.15 -22.52 24.20
CA SER A 344 -14.97 -23.67 25.09
C SER A 344 -14.84 -23.26 26.56
N VAL A 345 -14.32 -22.07 26.85
CA VAL A 345 -14.09 -21.59 28.23
C VAL A 345 -15.15 -20.60 28.74
N ASN A 346 -15.79 -19.84 27.87
CA ASN A 346 -16.79 -18.83 28.21
C ASN A 346 -17.73 -18.54 27.03
N GLU A 347 -18.66 -19.46 26.76
CA GLU A 347 -19.65 -19.32 25.67
C GLU A 347 -20.53 -18.07 25.83
N SER A 348 -20.91 -17.73 27.07
CA SER A 348 -21.70 -16.52 27.38
C SER A 348 -21.03 -15.25 26.88
N TYR A 349 -19.70 -15.15 26.95
CA TYR A 349 -18.97 -14.00 26.43
C TYR A 349 -19.21 -13.80 24.94
N ILE A 350 -19.20 -14.86 24.13
CA ILE A 350 -19.48 -14.75 22.69
C ILE A 350 -20.92 -14.32 22.47
N LEU A 351 -21.87 -14.97 23.15
CA LEU A 351 -23.29 -14.67 22.98
C LEU A 351 -23.62 -13.23 23.39
N ASP A 352 -23.04 -12.74 24.47
CA ASP A 352 -23.28 -11.39 24.96
C ASP A 352 -22.59 -10.36 24.07
N ASN A 353 -21.39 -10.60 23.57
CA ASN A 353 -20.77 -9.72 22.58
C ASN A 353 -21.51 -9.73 21.23
N LEU A 354 -22.06 -10.86 20.79
CA LEU A 354 -22.92 -10.92 19.61
C LEU A 354 -24.23 -10.15 19.82
N LYS A 355 -24.74 -10.04 21.05
CA LYS A 355 -25.87 -9.16 21.39
C LYS A 355 -25.43 -7.69 21.53
N SER A 356 -24.20 -7.50 21.98
CA SER A 356 -23.41 -6.29 22.14
C SER A 356 -23.24 -5.43 20.91
N THR A 357 -22.53 -6.07 19.99
CA THR A 357 -21.69 -5.42 19.00
C THR A 357 -22.39 -5.41 17.66
N PHE A 358 -22.19 -4.32 16.92
CA PHE A 358 -22.67 -4.17 15.56
C PHE A 358 -21.65 -4.65 14.51
N HIS A 359 -20.50 -5.13 14.98
CA HIS A 359 -19.36 -5.48 14.14
C HIS A 359 -19.36 -6.96 13.80
N LEU A 360 -19.32 -7.29 12.51
CA LEU A 360 -19.30 -8.69 12.06
C LEU A 360 -17.89 -9.18 11.67
N GLY A 361 -16.92 -8.28 11.52
CA GLY A 361 -15.54 -8.58 11.10
C GLY A 361 -15.45 -9.40 9.81
N LEU A 362 -14.42 -10.26 9.71
CA LEU A 362 -14.13 -11.04 8.51
C LEU A 362 -15.10 -12.21 8.30
N CYS A 363 -15.45 -12.47 7.03
CA CYS A 363 -16.44 -13.48 6.64
C CYS A 363 -16.21 -14.85 7.30
N LYS A 364 -14.95 -15.32 7.36
CA LYS A 364 -14.59 -16.62 7.94
C LYS A 364 -15.02 -16.78 9.41
N CYS A 365 -14.91 -15.72 10.21
CA CYS A 365 -15.40 -15.71 11.59
C CYS A 365 -16.92 -15.77 11.64
N ILE A 366 -17.60 -15.07 10.73
CA ILE A 366 -19.07 -15.09 10.64
C ILE A 366 -19.55 -16.48 10.22
N GLU A 367 -18.89 -17.14 9.27
CA GLU A 367 -19.21 -18.51 8.88
C GLU A 367 -19.11 -19.46 10.07
N TYR A 368 -18.01 -19.37 10.83
CA TYR A 368 -17.83 -20.14 12.07
C TYR A 368 -18.95 -19.87 13.08
N LEU A 369 -19.21 -18.58 13.37
CA LEU A 369 -20.23 -18.19 14.35
C LEU A 369 -21.63 -18.55 13.89
N PHE A 370 -21.91 -18.53 12.58
CA PHE A 370 -23.19 -18.94 12.02
C PHE A 370 -23.42 -20.43 12.22
N LYS A 371 -22.39 -21.27 11.96
CA LYS A 371 -22.47 -22.71 12.20
C LYS A 371 -22.75 -23.04 13.66
N LYS A 372 -22.23 -22.25 14.59
CA LYS A 372 -22.38 -22.48 16.04
C LYS A 372 -23.63 -21.83 16.65
N TYR A 373 -24.00 -20.63 16.19
CA TYR A 373 -25.07 -19.80 16.76
C TYR A 373 -26.00 -19.21 15.69
N PRO A 374 -26.66 -20.02 14.85
CA PRO A 374 -27.36 -19.56 13.66
C PRO A 374 -28.44 -18.51 13.98
N GLU A 375 -29.27 -18.72 15.00
CA GLU A 375 -30.36 -17.81 15.34
C GLU A 375 -29.88 -16.41 15.75
N VAL A 376 -28.81 -16.35 16.55
CA VAL A 376 -28.21 -15.09 17.03
C VAL A 376 -27.61 -14.33 15.85
N ILE A 377 -26.89 -15.03 14.98
CA ILE A 377 -26.25 -14.42 13.81
C ILE A 377 -27.29 -13.96 12.79
N VAL A 378 -28.34 -14.73 12.50
CA VAL A 378 -29.44 -14.29 11.60
C VAL A 378 -30.07 -12.99 12.09
N LYS A 379 -30.36 -12.89 13.39
CA LYS A 379 -30.90 -11.67 14.00
C LYS A 379 -29.94 -10.48 13.86
N ARG A 380 -28.63 -10.70 13.89
CA ARG A 380 -27.61 -9.65 13.71
C ARG A 380 -27.41 -9.25 12.26
N LEU A 381 -27.35 -10.22 11.34
CA LEU A 381 -27.28 -10.00 9.90
C LEU A 381 -28.42 -9.12 9.42
N PHE A 382 -29.63 -9.31 9.97
CA PHE A 382 -30.78 -8.44 9.73
C PHE A 382 -30.45 -6.96 9.97
N GLN A 383 -29.83 -6.66 11.12
CA GLN A 383 -29.52 -5.28 11.49
C GLN A 383 -28.40 -4.70 10.61
N VAL A 384 -27.37 -5.50 10.30
CA VAL A 384 -26.18 -5.04 9.56
C VAL A 384 -26.47 -4.77 8.09
N PHE A 385 -27.25 -5.63 7.43
CA PHE A 385 -27.63 -5.40 6.03
C PHE A 385 -28.49 -4.15 5.83
N GLU A 386 -29.21 -3.67 6.87
CA GLU A 386 -29.89 -2.38 6.78
C GLU A 386 -28.93 -1.18 6.75
N LEU A 387 -27.72 -1.30 7.31
CA LEU A 387 -26.81 -0.17 7.50
C LEU A 387 -25.68 -0.11 6.46
N LEU A 388 -25.04 -1.22 6.09
CA LEU A 388 -23.75 -1.18 5.34
C LEU A 388 -23.56 -2.25 4.24
N PRO A 389 -24.39 -2.32 3.18
CA PRO A 389 -24.28 -3.39 2.18
C PRO A 389 -22.97 -3.46 1.38
N ASN A 390 -22.18 -2.37 1.28
CA ASN A 390 -20.95 -2.35 0.46
C ASN A 390 -19.79 -3.16 1.04
N GLN A 391 -19.72 -3.34 2.36
CA GLN A 391 -18.58 -3.99 3.02
C GLN A 391 -18.74 -5.52 3.12
N PHE A 392 -19.87 -6.06 2.66
CA PHE A 392 -20.29 -7.42 2.98
C PHE A 392 -20.80 -8.20 1.76
N ILE A 393 -20.23 -7.98 0.57
CA ILE A 393 -20.61 -8.76 -0.64
C ILE A 393 -20.36 -10.25 -0.40
N ASP A 394 -19.17 -10.59 0.09
CA ASP A 394 -18.79 -11.98 0.34
C ASP A 394 -19.68 -12.62 1.42
N LEU A 395 -20.05 -11.83 2.44
CA LEU A 395 -20.99 -12.26 3.47
C LEU A 395 -22.41 -12.44 2.92
N LEU A 396 -22.89 -11.55 2.05
CA LEU A 396 -24.19 -11.70 1.41
C LEU A 396 -24.21 -12.95 0.53
N ASP A 397 -23.13 -13.22 -0.21
CA ASP A 397 -22.99 -14.46 -0.99
C ASP A 397 -23.10 -15.69 -0.11
N TYR A 398 -22.32 -15.73 0.98
CA TYR A 398 -22.40 -16.80 1.97
C TYR A 398 -23.83 -16.96 2.52
N VAL A 399 -24.49 -15.86 2.91
CA VAL A 399 -25.84 -15.90 3.47
C VAL A 399 -26.86 -16.45 2.48
N LEU A 400 -26.73 -16.13 1.19
CA LEU A 400 -27.61 -16.62 0.13
C LEU A 400 -27.40 -18.10 -0.21
N GLN A 401 -26.32 -18.71 0.29
CA GLN A 401 -26.04 -20.14 0.14
C GLN A 401 -26.58 -20.97 1.32
N LEU A 402 -27.09 -20.33 2.38
CA LEU A 402 -27.59 -21.01 3.58
C LEU A 402 -29.00 -21.61 3.37
N PRO A 403 -29.38 -22.65 4.14
CA PRO A 403 -30.73 -23.21 4.11
C PRO A 403 -31.80 -22.15 4.38
N LEU A 404 -32.86 -22.15 3.54
CA LEU A 404 -33.89 -21.11 3.56
C LEU A 404 -34.62 -21.05 4.90
N GLU A 405 -34.78 -22.17 5.58
CA GLU A 405 -35.43 -22.32 6.88
C GLU A 405 -34.80 -21.42 7.94
N LEU A 406 -33.46 -21.31 7.92
CA LEU A 406 -32.71 -20.45 8.84
C LEU A 406 -32.87 -18.96 8.50
N LEU A 407 -33.19 -18.66 7.25
CA LEU A 407 -33.27 -17.29 6.74
C LEU A 407 -34.69 -16.73 6.74
N LEU A 408 -35.71 -17.53 7.05
CA LEU A 408 -37.12 -17.09 7.12
C LEU A 408 -37.34 -15.82 7.97
N PRO A 409 -36.64 -15.60 9.09
CA PRO A 409 -36.78 -14.38 9.87
C PRO A 409 -36.20 -13.13 9.17
N LEU A 410 -35.32 -13.30 8.18
CA LEU A 410 -34.60 -12.22 7.52
C LEU A 410 -35.52 -11.50 6.51
N LYS A 411 -35.80 -10.22 6.75
CA LYS A 411 -36.59 -9.39 5.84
C LYS A 411 -35.89 -8.06 5.52
N PHE A 412 -35.65 -7.80 4.25
CA PHE A 412 -35.05 -6.55 3.80
C PHE A 412 -36.15 -5.51 3.49
N HIS A 413 -36.28 -4.46 4.32
CA HIS A 413 -37.47 -3.59 4.31
C HIS A 413 -37.30 -2.17 3.75
N LYS A 414 -36.07 -1.67 3.53
CA LYS A 414 -35.82 -0.27 3.19
C LYS A 414 -35.44 -0.05 1.72
N GLN A 415 -34.14 0.01 1.44
CA GLN A 415 -33.60 0.19 0.11
C GLN A 415 -33.32 -1.17 -0.51
N THR A 416 -33.61 -1.33 -1.81
CA THR A 416 -33.28 -2.58 -2.50
C THR A 416 -31.77 -2.72 -2.66
N PHE A 417 -31.22 -3.93 -2.53
CA PHE A 417 -29.79 -4.15 -2.80
C PHE A 417 -29.38 -3.71 -4.21
N LEU A 418 -30.29 -3.84 -5.19
CA LEU A 418 -30.03 -3.38 -6.55
C LEU A 418 -29.90 -1.84 -6.63
N ASP A 419 -30.83 -1.08 -6.03
CA ASP A 419 -30.74 0.38 -6.00
C ASP A 419 -29.48 0.84 -5.28
N TYR A 420 -29.11 0.15 -4.20
CA TYR A 420 -27.87 0.41 -3.48
C TYR A 420 -26.65 0.16 -4.36
N ALA A 421 -26.57 -1.00 -5.02
CA ALA A 421 -25.46 -1.34 -5.90
C ALA A 421 -25.28 -0.31 -7.02
N ILE A 422 -26.39 0.19 -7.59
CA ILE A 422 -26.36 1.22 -8.62
C ILE A 422 -25.87 2.55 -8.06
N ARG A 423 -26.44 3.02 -6.92
CA ARG A 423 -26.07 4.30 -6.30
C ARG A 423 -24.58 4.40 -5.99
N TYR A 424 -23.97 3.29 -5.56
CA TYR A 424 -22.55 3.22 -5.20
C TYR A 424 -21.65 2.66 -6.31
N ASN A 425 -22.17 2.51 -7.54
CA ASN A 425 -21.42 1.98 -8.68
C ASN A 425 -20.76 0.60 -8.41
N ASN A 426 -21.39 -0.24 -7.60
CA ASN A 426 -20.87 -1.52 -7.13
C ASN A 426 -21.27 -2.66 -8.09
N ILE A 427 -20.49 -2.82 -9.16
CA ILE A 427 -20.72 -3.85 -10.19
C ILE A 427 -20.61 -5.27 -9.62
N LYS A 428 -19.72 -5.50 -8.64
CA LYS A 428 -19.56 -6.81 -8.01
C LYS A 428 -20.85 -7.26 -7.33
N LEU A 429 -21.50 -6.35 -6.60
CA LEU A 429 -22.79 -6.64 -5.95
C LEU A 429 -23.88 -6.95 -6.99
N ILE A 430 -23.92 -6.27 -8.14
CA ILE A 430 -24.89 -6.60 -9.20
C ILE A 430 -24.66 -8.00 -9.74
N THR A 431 -23.41 -8.37 -10.03
CA THR A 431 -23.08 -9.72 -10.50
C THR A 431 -23.55 -10.78 -9.51
N LEU A 432 -23.30 -10.57 -8.21
CA LEU A 432 -23.75 -11.45 -7.14
C LEU A 432 -25.28 -11.56 -7.07
N LEU A 433 -25.97 -10.42 -7.09
CA LEU A 433 -27.43 -10.39 -7.04
C LEU A 433 -28.07 -11.09 -8.24
N VAL A 434 -27.43 -11.00 -9.41
CA VAL A 434 -27.88 -11.68 -10.63
C VAL A 434 -27.61 -13.19 -10.58
N SER A 435 -26.47 -13.64 -10.04
CA SER A 435 -26.18 -15.07 -9.88
C SER A 435 -27.18 -15.74 -8.93
N HIS A 436 -27.69 -15.01 -7.94
CA HIS A 436 -28.70 -15.47 -6.98
C HIS A 436 -30.11 -14.97 -7.27
N ARG A 437 -30.42 -14.53 -8.50
CA ARG A 437 -31.69 -13.83 -8.83
C ARG A 437 -32.98 -14.60 -8.48
N THR A 438 -32.91 -15.92 -8.40
CA THR A 438 -34.04 -16.80 -8.06
C THR A 438 -34.21 -16.99 -6.55
N HIS A 439 -33.27 -16.53 -5.73
CA HIS A 439 -33.31 -16.69 -4.28
C HIS A 439 -34.53 -15.94 -3.68
N PRO A 440 -35.35 -16.59 -2.82
CA PRO A 440 -36.58 -16.00 -2.30
C PRO A 440 -36.38 -14.63 -1.60
N LEU A 441 -35.28 -14.48 -0.86
CA LEU A 441 -34.93 -13.22 -0.19
C LEU A 441 -34.66 -12.07 -1.16
N LEU A 442 -34.20 -12.36 -2.38
CA LEU A 442 -33.84 -11.36 -3.37
C LEU A 442 -35.01 -10.91 -4.24
N LYS A 443 -36.16 -11.60 -4.21
CA LYS A 443 -37.33 -11.33 -5.07
C LYS A 443 -37.79 -9.87 -5.06
N ARG A 444 -37.72 -9.20 -3.90
CA ARG A 444 -38.06 -7.77 -3.75
C ARG A 444 -36.83 -6.85 -3.82
N GLN A 445 -35.64 -7.41 -3.62
CA GLN A 445 -34.35 -6.69 -3.63
C GLN A 445 -33.76 -6.48 -5.03
N MET A 446 -34.30 -7.19 -6.03
CA MET A 446 -33.92 -7.07 -7.45
C MET A 446 -34.74 -6.04 -8.24
N ARG A 447 -35.45 -5.13 -7.54
CA ARG A 447 -36.30 -4.12 -8.17
C ARG A 447 -35.62 -2.77 -8.13
N VAL A 448 -35.59 -2.06 -9.27
CA VAL A 448 -35.12 -0.67 -9.30
C VAL A 448 -36.25 0.25 -8.86
N SER A 449 -36.13 0.87 -7.68
CA SER A 449 -37.10 1.88 -7.22
C SER A 449 -36.87 3.17 -8.00
N LYS A 450 -37.90 3.62 -8.76
CA LYS A 450 -37.83 4.83 -9.62
C LYS A 450 -36.79 4.74 -10.74
N CYS A 451 -37.00 3.79 -11.65
CA CYS A 451 -36.14 3.56 -12.81
C CYS A 451 -35.75 4.83 -13.60
N SER A 452 -36.66 5.79 -13.79
CA SER A 452 -36.35 7.07 -14.46
C SER A 452 -35.31 7.91 -13.70
N THR A 453 -35.44 8.02 -12.38
CA THR A 453 -34.49 8.74 -11.51
C THR A 453 -33.12 8.08 -11.52
N VAL A 454 -33.08 6.74 -11.47
CA VAL A 454 -31.82 5.98 -11.53
C VAL A 454 -31.11 6.18 -12.87
N ILE A 455 -31.87 6.13 -13.98
CA ILE A 455 -31.32 6.39 -15.32
C ILE A 455 -30.78 7.82 -15.43
N ASP A 456 -31.49 8.79 -14.87
CA ASP A 456 -31.03 10.18 -14.87
C ASP A 456 -29.72 10.35 -14.09
N GLN A 457 -29.61 9.71 -12.93
CA GLN A 457 -28.37 9.70 -12.14
C GLN A 457 -27.21 9.02 -12.88
N LEU A 458 -27.44 7.84 -13.47
CA LEU A 458 -26.43 7.11 -14.24
C LEU A 458 -25.89 7.96 -15.40
N THR A 459 -26.79 8.70 -16.06
CA THR A 459 -26.47 9.58 -17.18
C THR A 459 -25.72 10.83 -16.71
N LYS A 460 -26.20 11.51 -15.68
CA LYS A 460 -25.54 12.68 -15.08
C LYS A 460 -24.13 12.36 -14.59
N SER A 461 -23.94 11.20 -13.95
CA SER A 461 -22.64 10.75 -13.43
C SER A 461 -21.80 9.99 -14.47
N ASN A 462 -22.26 9.89 -15.72
CA ASN A 462 -21.58 9.17 -16.81
C ASN A 462 -21.11 7.74 -16.44
N GLN A 463 -21.93 6.99 -15.68
CA GLN A 463 -21.60 5.64 -15.22
C GLN A 463 -21.85 4.60 -16.32
N ILE A 464 -21.02 4.64 -17.37
CA ILE A 464 -21.17 3.81 -18.58
C ILE A 464 -21.08 2.32 -18.25
N LYS A 465 -20.04 1.90 -17.54
CA LYS A 465 -19.80 0.48 -17.22
C LYS A 465 -20.97 -0.13 -16.43
N MET A 466 -21.50 0.63 -15.47
CA MET A 466 -22.68 0.24 -14.69
C MET A 466 -23.90 0.06 -15.59
N SER A 467 -24.20 1.06 -16.43
CA SER A 467 -25.35 1.03 -17.33
C SER A 467 -25.29 -0.15 -18.29
N LEU A 468 -24.13 -0.41 -18.89
CA LEU A 468 -23.92 -1.58 -19.75
C LEU A 468 -24.10 -2.90 -19.00
N THR A 469 -23.62 -2.98 -17.75
CA THR A 469 -23.81 -4.15 -16.89
C THR A 469 -25.30 -4.41 -16.62
N LEU A 470 -26.08 -3.37 -16.33
CA LEU A 470 -27.54 -3.49 -16.11
C LEU A 470 -28.29 -3.96 -17.36
N PHE A 471 -27.89 -3.51 -18.56
CA PHE A 471 -28.45 -4.02 -19.82
C PHE A 471 -28.04 -5.46 -20.09
N LYS A 472 -26.76 -5.80 -19.89
CA LYS A 472 -26.21 -7.15 -20.08
C LYS A 472 -26.95 -8.19 -19.25
N HIS A 473 -27.27 -7.87 -18.00
CA HIS A 473 -27.99 -8.78 -17.12
C HIS A 473 -29.52 -8.69 -17.23
N GLY A 474 -30.04 -7.94 -18.21
CA GLY A 474 -31.48 -7.82 -18.44
C GLY A 474 -32.24 -7.09 -17.34
N ILE A 475 -31.55 -6.33 -16.48
CA ILE A 475 -32.19 -5.46 -15.47
C ILE A 475 -32.80 -4.25 -16.18
N PHE A 476 -32.06 -3.69 -17.13
CA PHE A 476 -32.62 -2.76 -18.10
C PHE A 476 -32.91 -3.46 -19.42
N HIS A 477 -34.11 -3.18 -19.95
CA HIS A 477 -34.55 -3.64 -21.26
C HIS A 477 -34.60 -2.50 -22.26
N PHE A 478 -34.82 -2.87 -23.53
CA PHE A 478 -34.97 -1.94 -24.64
C PHE A 478 -35.91 -0.75 -24.36
N LYS A 479 -37.03 -1.00 -23.69
CA LYS A 479 -38.02 0.05 -23.33
C LYS A 479 -37.43 1.19 -22.50
N HIS A 480 -36.30 0.97 -21.83
CA HIS A 480 -35.64 1.97 -21.00
C HIS A 480 -34.71 2.91 -21.79
N LEU A 481 -34.34 2.56 -23.03
CA LEU A 481 -33.49 3.39 -23.88
C LEU A 481 -34.06 4.78 -24.13
N LYS A 482 -35.39 4.92 -24.18
CA LYS A 482 -36.04 6.24 -24.31
C LYS A 482 -35.74 7.17 -23.14
N TYR A 483 -35.57 6.64 -21.93
CA TYR A 483 -35.26 7.43 -20.74
C TYR A 483 -33.79 7.84 -20.72
N PHE A 484 -32.89 6.95 -21.15
CA PHE A 484 -31.48 7.31 -21.37
C PHE A 484 -31.38 8.41 -22.43
N LEU A 485 -32.10 8.27 -23.56
CA LEU A 485 -32.18 9.30 -24.61
C LEU A 485 -32.60 10.66 -24.08
N HIS A 486 -33.70 10.69 -23.33
CA HIS A 486 -34.21 11.93 -22.74
C HIS A 486 -33.21 12.54 -21.75
N SER A 487 -32.66 11.74 -20.84
CA SER A 487 -31.72 12.23 -19.83
C SER A 487 -30.41 12.71 -20.44
N SER A 488 -29.85 12.02 -21.45
CA SER A 488 -28.61 12.45 -22.10
C SER A 488 -28.77 13.77 -22.84
N ILE A 489 -29.94 14.04 -23.41
CA ILE A 489 -30.26 15.34 -24.01
C ILE A 489 -30.28 16.40 -22.91
N SER A 490 -31.04 16.19 -21.83
CA SER A 490 -31.15 17.17 -20.75
C SER A 490 -29.84 17.44 -20.01
N GLN A 491 -28.96 16.43 -19.90
CA GLN A 491 -27.66 16.53 -19.22
C GLN A 491 -26.51 16.86 -20.19
N ASN A 492 -26.78 17.01 -21.49
CA ASN A 492 -25.78 17.16 -22.55
C ASN A 492 -24.66 16.07 -22.51
N ASN A 493 -24.99 14.84 -22.11
CA ASN A 493 -24.05 13.72 -21.99
C ASN A 493 -24.42 12.55 -22.94
N ILE A 494 -23.87 12.58 -24.15
CA ILE A 494 -24.18 11.63 -25.22
C ILE A 494 -23.35 10.34 -25.14
N ASN A 495 -22.20 10.38 -24.43
CA ASN A 495 -21.23 9.27 -24.36
C ASN A 495 -21.87 7.94 -23.91
N ILE A 496 -22.76 8.01 -22.90
CA ILE A 496 -23.40 6.81 -22.35
C ILE A 496 -24.32 6.14 -23.38
N ILE A 497 -25.04 6.92 -24.18
CA ILE A 497 -25.94 6.44 -25.22
C ILE A 497 -25.16 5.83 -26.38
N GLU A 498 -24.06 6.46 -26.81
CA GLU A 498 -23.22 5.90 -27.86
C GLU A 498 -22.68 4.53 -27.47
N LYS A 499 -22.21 4.38 -26.22
CA LYS A 499 -21.70 3.10 -25.73
C LYS A 499 -22.81 2.06 -25.59
N ILE A 500 -24.02 2.43 -25.14
CA ILE A 500 -25.17 1.52 -25.12
C ILE A 500 -25.56 1.11 -26.56
N ARG A 501 -25.58 2.05 -27.51
CA ARG A 501 -25.84 1.77 -28.93
C ARG A 501 -24.80 0.81 -29.49
N PHE A 502 -23.52 1.07 -29.27
CA PHE A 502 -22.42 0.21 -29.72
C PHE A 502 -22.51 -1.20 -29.11
N TYR A 503 -22.87 -1.31 -27.83
CA TYR A 503 -23.10 -2.60 -27.17
C TYR A 503 -24.17 -3.45 -27.89
N PHE A 504 -25.31 -2.85 -28.23
CA PHE A 504 -26.38 -3.57 -28.94
C PHE A 504 -26.09 -3.85 -30.42
N ILE A 505 -25.25 -3.04 -31.09
CA ILE A 505 -24.76 -3.35 -32.45
C ILE A 505 -23.93 -4.64 -32.46
N ASN A 506 -23.13 -4.84 -31.42
CA ASN A 506 -22.11 -5.90 -31.36
C ASN A 506 -22.50 -7.12 -30.49
N HIS A 507 -23.74 -7.22 -29.98
CA HIS A 507 -24.21 -8.39 -29.22
C HIS A 507 -25.37 -9.10 -29.94
N ASN A 508 -25.28 -10.43 -30.00
CA ASN A 508 -26.08 -11.30 -30.86
C ASN A 508 -27.50 -11.64 -30.36
N ASP A 509 -27.97 -11.08 -29.23
CA ASP A 509 -29.33 -11.32 -28.72
C ASP A 509 -30.38 -10.51 -29.52
N LYS A 510 -30.55 -10.90 -30.77
CA LYS A 510 -31.53 -10.35 -31.72
C LYS A 510 -32.85 -11.11 -31.62
N SER A 511 -33.66 -10.83 -30.61
CA SER A 511 -35.09 -11.13 -30.76
C SER A 511 -35.69 -10.17 -31.81
N LEU A 512 -36.43 -10.70 -32.79
CA LEU A 512 -36.90 -9.98 -34.00
C LEU A 512 -37.67 -8.65 -33.72
N GLN A 513 -38.23 -8.47 -32.53
CA GLN A 513 -38.92 -7.22 -32.14
C GLN A 513 -37.96 -6.06 -31.78
N SER A 514 -36.67 -6.32 -31.60
CA SER A 514 -35.67 -5.31 -31.26
C SER A 514 -35.24 -4.45 -32.46
N HIS A 515 -35.30 -4.97 -33.69
CA HIS A 515 -34.70 -4.30 -34.85
C HIS A 515 -35.38 -2.96 -35.24
N LYS A 516 -36.71 -2.89 -35.32
CA LYS A 516 -37.40 -1.62 -35.72
C LYS A 516 -37.23 -0.52 -34.68
N LYS A 517 -37.41 -0.85 -33.39
CA LYS A 517 -37.26 0.12 -32.30
C LYS A 517 -35.79 0.52 -32.09
N PHE A 518 -34.84 -0.40 -32.28
CA PHE A 518 -33.41 -0.11 -32.24
C PHE A 518 -32.96 0.75 -33.40
N ASN A 519 -33.44 0.49 -34.62
CA ASN A 519 -33.14 1.33 -35.77
C ASN A 519 -33.66 2.77 -35.56
N TYR A 520 -34.86 2.92 -35.00
CA TYR A 520 -35.40 4.24 -34.64
C TYR A 520 -34.56 4.94 -33.57
N PHE A 521 -34.18 4.23 -32.51
CA PHE A 521 -33.28 4.74 -31.47
C PHE A 521 -31.92 5.14 -32.05
N SER A 522 -31.29 4.27 -32.84
CA SER A 522 -30.00 4.50 -33.48
C SER A 522 -30.02 5.71 -34.41
N LYS A 523 -31.09 5.89 -35.20
CA LYS A 523 -31.28 7.09 -36.04
C LYS A 523 -31.38 8.35 -35.19
N LYS A 524 -32.17 8.34 -34.12
CA LYS A 524 -32.29 9.49 -33.20
C LYS A 524 -30.97 9.80 -32.47
N THR A 525 -30.24 8.78 -32.04
CA THR A 525 -28.91 8.96 -31.43
C THR A 525 -27.93 9.57 -32.42
N LEU A 526 -27.87 9.09 -33.67
CA LEU A 526 -27.00 9.64 -34.72
C LEU A 526 -27.27 11.12 -34.95
N LEU A 527 -28.54 11.50 -35.11
CA LEU A 527 -28.94 12.90 -35.28
C LEU A 527 -28.53 13.79 -34.09
N LEU A 528 -28.59 13.27 -32.86
CA LEU A 528 -28.14 14.01 -31.67
C LEU A 528 -26.62 14.18 -31.60
N VAL A 529 -25.87 13.15 -32.00
CA VAL A 529 -24.41 13.22 -32.07
C VAL A 529 -24.00 14.23 -33.13
N GLU A 530 -24.55 14.12 -34.34
CA GLU A 530 -24.25 15.00 -35.49
C GLU A 530 -24.54 16.48 -35.16
N ASN A 531 -25.68 16.78 -34.53
CA ASN A 531 -26.02 18.16 -34.15
C ASN A 531 -25.12 18.78 -33.07
N LYS A 532 -24.39 17.98 -32.27
CA LYS A 532 -23.47 18.47 -31.25
C LYS A 532 -22.07 18.79 -31.80
N TYR A 533 -21.76 18.32 -33.01
CA TYR A 533 -20.51 18.64 -33.73
C TYR A 533 -20.68 19.80 -34.72
N ILE A 534 -21.89 20.37 -34.82
CA ILE A 534 -22.25 21.47 -35.73
C ILE A 534 -22.27 22.83 -35.00
N TYR A 535 -22.11 22.83 -33.68
CA TYR A 535 -21.90 24.02 -32.82
C TYR A 535 -20.62 23.81 -32.01
#